data_AF-A0A3A3GGT3-F1
#
_entry.id   AF-A0A3A3GGT3-F1
#
_cell.length_a   1.000
_cell.length_b   1.000
_cell.length_c   1.000
_cell.angle_alpha   90.00
_cell.angle_beta   90.00
_cell.angle_gamma   90.00
#
_symmetry.space_group_name_H-M   'P 1'
#
loop_
_entity.id
_entity.type
_entity.pdbx_description
1 polymer ?
#
loop_
_entity_poly.entity_id
_entity_poly.type
_entity_poly.pdbx_seq_one_letter_code
_entity_poly.pdbx_strand_id
1 'polypeptide(L)'
;MSRPLRLEFEGALYHVTSRGDRHEPIFAVVFAYCLMGNHYHFVLQTRQPNLSRLMRHINGVYTQSCNRRHGKTGHLFQGRFKAVLVDEEAYRLEVCRYVDLNPVRAGMVKRPQD
;
A
#
# COMPACT_ATOMS: atom_id res chain seq x y z
N MET A 1 7.99 14.03 -17.24
CA MET A 1 8.90 13.29 -16.33
C MET A 1 8.77 11.81 -16.59
N SER A 2 9.84 11.15 -17.03
CA SER A 2 9.91 9.69 -17.11
C SER A 2 9.76 9.10 -15.71
N ARG A 3 8.96 8.04 -15.59
CA ARG A 3 8.76 7.36 -14.30
C ARG A 3 10.02 6.58 -13.93
N PRO A 4 10.40 6.53 -12.64
CA PRO A 4 11.48 5.65 -12.18
C PRO A 4 11.16 4.19 -12.52
N LEU A 5 12.20 3.43 -12.89
CA LEU A 5 12.07 1.99 -13.12
C LEU A 5 11.60 1.31 -11.83
N ARG A 6 10.65 0.39 -11.95
CA ARG A 6 10.15 -0.38 -10.80
C ARG A 6 11.03 -1.62 -10.67
N LEU A 7 12.05 -1.54 -9.83
CA LEU A 7 12.99 -2.63 -9.57
C LEU A 7 12.30 -3.66 -8.67
N GLU A 8 12.36 -4.94 -9.05
CA GLU A 8 11.77 -6.06 -8.31
C GLU A 8 12.84 -7.16 -8.11
N PHE A 9 13.17 -7.50 -6.86
CA PHE A 9 14.11 -8.58 -6.49
C PHE A 9 13.74 -9.26 -5.15
N GLU A 10 14.34 -10.42 -4.86
CA GLU A 10 14.07 -11.22 -3.65
C GLU A 10 14.55 -10.50 -2.38
N GLY A 11 13.75 -10.56 -1.29
CA GLY A 11 14.06 -9.91 -0.01
C GLY A 11 13.79 -8.40 0.04
N ALA A 12 13.45 -7.77 -1.09
CA ALA A 12 13.25 -6.33 -1.18
C ALA A 12 12.09 -5.81 -0.29
N LEU A 13 12.35 -4.68 0.39
CA LEU A 13 11.39 -3.94 1.21
C LEU A 13 10.83 -2.76 0.41
N TYR A 14 9.50 -2.61 0.40
CA TYR A 14 8.81 -1.55 -0.35
C TYR A 14 7.88 -0.75 0.55
N HIS A 15 7.94 0.57 0.43
CA HIS A 15 6.84 1.46 0.79
C HIS A 15 5.87 1.54 -0.37
N VAL A 16 4.68 0.99 -0.20
CA VAL A 16 3.66 0.85 -1.25
C VAL A 16 2.46 1.70 -0.91
N THR A 17 1.98 2.49 -1.87
CA THR A 17 0.83 3.37 -1.68
C THR A 17 -0.22 3.01 -2.72
N SER A 18 -1.40 2.65 -2.28
CA SER A 18 -2.50 2.23 -3.16
C SER A 18 -3.83 2.40 -2.44
N ARG A 19 -4.94 1.88 -2.95
CA ARG A 19 -6.30 1.92 -2.39
C ARG A 19 -6.90 0.52 -2.68
N GLY A 20 -7.62 -0.18 -1.79
CA GLY A 20 -7.72 -1.68 -1.84
C GLY A 20 -8.69 -2.40 -0.85
N ASP A 21 -8.95 -3.74 -1.01
CA ASP A 21 -9.70 -4.73 -0.14
C ASP A 21 -10.05 -6.14 -0.78
N ARG A 22 -9.48 -7.23 -0.24
CA ARG A 22 -9.86 -8.68 -0.29
C ARG A 22 -9.13 -9.68 -1.21
N HIS A 23 -9.36 -10.96 -0.94
CA HIS A 23 -8.37 -11.95 -0.47
C HIS A 23 -7.94 -13.03 -1.50
N GLU A 24 -6.65 -13.07 -1.82
CA GLU A 24 -5.93 -14.23 -2.37
C GLU A 24 -4.59 -14.31 -1.63
N PRO A 25 -4.04 -15.51 -1.41
CA PRO A 25 -2.78 -15.70 -0.73
C PRO A 25 -1.63 -15.19 -1.61
N ILE A 26 -1.07 -14.05 -1.21
CA ILE A 26 0.10 -13.45 -1.82
C ILE A 26 1.07 -13.17 -0.68
N PHE A 27 2.19 -13.88 -0.66
CA PHE A 27 3.11 -13.85 0.47
C PHE A 27 3.82 -12.49 0.57
N ALA A 28 3.36 -11.65 1.47
CA ALA A 28 4.03 -10.42 1.88
C ALA A 28 3.96 -10.28 3.41
N VAL A 29 5.05 -9.79 4.01
CA VAL A 29 5.07 -9.36 5.41
C VAL A 29 4.73 -7.88 5.42
N VAL A 30 3.68 -7.49 6.15
CA VAL A 30 3.31 -6.08 6.32
C VAL A 30 3.83 -5.61 7.67
N PHE A 31 4.64 -4.56 7.67
CA PHE A 31 5.22 -3.97 8.87
C PHE A 31 4.37 -2.82 9.42
N ALA A 32 3.77 -2.02 8.54
CA ALA A 32 2.91 -0.89 8.92
C ALA A 32 1.90 -0.59 7.80
N TYR A 33 0.77 0.00 8.17
CA TYR A 33 -0.21 0.50 7.22
C TYR A 33 -1.01 1.67 7.78
N CYS A 34 -1.51 2.55 6.91
CA CYS A 34 -2.48 3.56 7.29
C CYS A 34 -3.51 3.76 6.17
N LEU A 35 -4.78 3.91 6.56
CA LEU A 35 -5.87 4.25 5.65
C LEU A 35 -6.20 5.75 5.79
N MET A 36 -6.06 6.49 4.71
CA MET A 36 -6.46 7.89 4.60
C MET A 36 -7.86 7.96 3.99
N GLY A 37 -8.55 9.11 4.17
CA GLY A 37 -9.90 9.29 3.63
C GLY A 37 -9.98 9.18 2.11
N ASN A 38 -8.85 9.36 1.41
CA ASN A 38 -8.76 9.10 -0.01
C ASN A 38 -7.79 7.96 -0.34
N HIS A 39 -6.55 7.86 0.17
CA HIS A 39 -5.54 6.82 -0.18
C HIS A 39 -5.13 5.89 0.97
N TYR A 40 -4.32 4.84 0.74
CA TYR A 40 -3.62 4.12 1.81
C TYR A 40 -2.11 4.06 1.60
N HIS A 41 -1.38 3.84 2.69
CA HIS A 41 0.03 3.49 2.69
C HIS A 41 0.24 2.10 3.31
N PHE A 42 1.19 1.34 2.77
CA PHE A 42 1.69 0.06 3.26
C PHE A 42 3.22 0.10 3.32
N VAL A 43 3.79 -0.48 4.37
CA VAL A 43 5.21 -0.85 4.44
C VAL A 43 5.23 -2.37 4.41
N LEU A 44 5.77 -2.95 3.34
CA LEU A 44 5.72 -4.40 3.16
C LEU A 44 6.99 -4.94 2.52
N GLN A 45 7.29 -6.20 2.81
CA GLN A 45 8.36 -6.97 2.16
C GLN A 45 7.75 -8.16 1.43
N THR A 46 8.12 -8.33 0.17
CA THR A 46 7.68 -9.47 -0.65
C THR A 46 8.74 -10.56 -0.61
N ARG A 47 8.32 -11.82 -0.41
CA ARG A 47 9.25 -12.97 -0.44
C ARG A 47 9.70 -13.36 -1.85
N GLN A 48 9.03 -12.84 -2.87
CA GLN A 48 9.31 -13.06 -4.28
C GLN A 48 9.16 -11.71 -5.01
N PRO A 49 9.74 -11.53 -6.21
CA PRO A 49 9.54 -10.32 -7.03
C PRO A 49 8.13 -10.30 -7.63
N ASN A 50 7.11 -10.07 -6.79
CA ASN A 50 5.70 -10.22 -7.15
C ASN A 50 4.82 -9.04 -6.67
N LEU A 51 5.43 -7.90 -6.31
CA LEU A 51 4.72 -6.72 -5.81
C LEU A 51 3.60 -6.27 -6.76
N SER A 52 3.88 -6.22 -8.06
CA SER A 52 2.88 -5.80 -9.05
C SER A 52 1.66 -6.74 -9.11
N ARG A 53 1.88 -8.06 -8.89
CA ARG A 53 0.80 -9.05 -8.79
C ARG A 53 0.03 -8.89 -7.47
N LEU A 54 0.73 -8.71 -6.35
CA LEU A 54 0.16 -8.42 -5.02
C LEU A 54 -0.81 -7.24 -5.08
N MET A 55 -0.35 -6.13 -5.63
CA MET A 55 -1.14 -4.90 -5.67
C MET A 55 -2.28 -4.96 -6.67
N ARG A 56 -2.08 -5.62 -7.82
CA ARG A 56 -3.19 -5.88 -8.77
C ARG A 56 -4.32 -6.63 -8.06
N HIS A 57 -3.97 -7.63 -7.27
CA HIS A 57 -4.92 -8.42 -6.52
C HIS A 57 -5.66 -7.60 -5.45
N ILE A 58 -4.93 -7.02 -4.50
CA ILE A 58 -5.50 -6.21 -3.40
C ILE A 58 -6.45 -5.12 -3.91
N ASN A 59 -6.03 -4.42 -4.96
CA ASN A 59 -6.81 -3.35 -5.56
C ASN A 59 -8.04 -3.90 -6.30
N GLY A 60 -7.84 -4.96 -7.09
CA GLY A 60 -8.87 -5.58 -7.89
C GLY A 60 -10.03 -6.05 -7.03
N VAL A 61 -9.73 -6.75 -5.94
CA VAL A 61 -10.80 -7.25 -5.08
C VAL A 61 -11.52 -6.11 -4.35
N TYR A 62 -10.84 -5.01 -3.99
CA TYR A 62 -11.58 -3.90 -3.32
C TYR A 62 -12.61 -3.35 -4.25
N THR A 63 -12.16 -3.16 -5.49
CA THR A 63 -12.92 -2.42 -6.46
C THR A 63 -14.21 -3.19 -6.66
N GLN A 64 -14.12 -4.52 -6.78
CA GLN A 64 -15.27 -5.40 -6.85
C GLN A 64 -16.14 -5.36 -5.59
N SER A 65 -15.55 -5.49 -4.40
CA SER A 65 -16.26 -5.49 -3.11
C SER A 65 -17.02 -4.18 -2.85
N CYS A 66 -16.32 -3.06 -3.01
CA CYS A 66 -16.84 -1.70 -2.84
C CYS A 66 -17.92 -1.40 -3.89
N ASN A 67 -17.67 -1.71 -5.16
CA ASN A 67 -18.64 -1.53 -6.23
C ASN A 67 -19.93 -2.31 -5.95
N ARG A 68 -19.81 -3.59 -5.56
CA ARG A 68 -20.97 -4.42 -5.19
C ARG A 68 -21.73 -3.83 -4.00
N ARG A 69 -21.02 -3.39 -2.96
CA ARG A 69 -21.63 -2.78 -1.75
C ARG A 69 -22.39 -1.50 -2.07
N HIS A 70 -21.92 -0.71 -3.03
CA HIS A 70 -22.46 0.61 -3.34
C HIS A 70 -23.27 0.67 -4.65
N GLY A 71 -23.54 -0.47 -5.30
CA GLY A 71 -24.26 -0.51 -6.58
C GLY A 71 -23.54 0.22 -7.72
N LYS A 72 -22.20 0.31 -7.65
CA LYS A 72 -21.37 1.00 -8.64
C LYS A 72 -20.68 0.00 -9.58
N THR A 73 -20.13 0.49 -10.67
CA THR A 73 -19.28 -0.28 -11.60
C THR A 73 -18.10 0.58 -12.04
N GLY A 74 -17.08 -0.05 -12.64
CA GLY A 74 -15.88 0.66 -13.14
C GLY A 74 -14.76 0.80 -12.10
N HIS A 75 -13.83 1.73 -12.37
CA HIS A 75 -12.61 1.90 -11.59
C HIS A 75 -12.86 2.63 -10.26
N LEU A 76 -12.33 2.08 -9.16
CA LEU A 76 -12.36 2.75 -7.86
C LEU A 76 -11.13 3.64 -7.62
N PHE A 77 -9.96 3.28 -8.18
CA PHE A 77 -8.72 4.04 -7.97
C PHE A 77 -8.35 4.90 -9.16
N GLN A 78 -7.77 6.05 -8.83
CA GLN A 78 -7.34 7.07 -9.79
C GLN A 78 -6.04 6.71 -10.53
N GLY A 79 -5.64 5.43 -10.56
CA GLY A 79 -4.48 4.97 -11.31
C GLY A 79 -3.71 3.82 -10.63
N ARG A 80 -2.50 3.57 -11.14
CA ARG A 80 -1.58 2.55 -10.60
C ARG A 80 -1.00 2.98 -9.25
N PHE A 81 -0.71 1.99 -8.40
CA PHE A 81 0.02 2.19 -7.15
C PHE A 81 1.42 2.78 -7.36
N LYS A 82 1.91 3.50 -6.35
CA LYS A 82 3.31 3.95 -6.23
C LYS A 82 4.05 3.01 -5.28
N ALA A 83 5.32 2.76 -5.57
CA ALA A 83 6.19 1.97 -4.70
C ALA A 83 7.57 2.61 -4.66
N VAL A 84 8.12 2.74 -3.46
CA VAL A 84 9.47 3.23 -3.18
C VAL A 84 10.22 2.10 -2.47
N LEU A 85 11.38 1.72 -2.99
CA LEU A 85 12.26 0.74 -2.34
C LEU A 85 12.86 1.38 -1.09
N VAL A 86 12.87 0.65 0.03
CA VAL A 86 13.38 1.12 1.32
C VAL A 86 14.58 0.26 1.70
N ASP A 87 15.66 0.90 2.12
CA ASP A 87 16.85 0.21 2.62
C ASP A 87 16.56 -0.43 4.00
N GLU A 88 16.90 -1.70 4.16
CA GLU A 88 16.29 -2.61 5.13
C GLU A 88 16.74 -2.35 6.58
N GLU A 89 17.97 -1.88 6.80
CA GLU A 89 18.59 -1.96 8.12
C GLU A 89 18.38 -0.70 8.99
N ALA A 90 18.48 0.50 8.41
CA ALA A 90 18.30 1.76 9.14
C ALA A 90 16.91 2.39 8.96
N TYR A 91 16.30 2.26 7.78
CA TYR A 91 15.12 3.06 7.41
C TYR A 91 13.78 2.36 7.64
N ARG A 92 13.75 1.05 7.93
CA ARG A 92 12.49 0.30 8.10
C ARG A 92 11.61 0.87 9.21
N LEU A 93 12.16 1.07 10.41
CA LEU A 93 11.41 1.63 11.55
C LEU A 93 10.99 3.08 11.29
N GLU A 94 11.84 3.86 10.64
CA GLU A 94 11.53 5.25 10.31
C GLU A 94 10.36 5.35 9.33
N VAL A 95 10.33 4.49 8.31
CA VAL A 95 9.24 4.46 7.32
C VAL A 95 7.95 3.94 7.97
N CYS A 96 8.01 2.94 8.86
CA CYS A 96 6.84 2.53 9.64
C CYS A 96 6.29 3.71 10.45
N ARG A 97 7.14 4.38 11.23
CA ARG A 97 6.76 5.56 12.02
C ARG A 97 6.19 6.68 11.13
N TYR A 98 6.78 6.92 9.97
CA TYR A 98 6.27 7.89 9.01
C TYR A 98 4.85 7.54 8.56
N VAL A 99 4.60 6.27 8.25
CA VAL A 99 3.29 5.79 7.80
C VAL A 99 2.24 5.92 8.90
N ASP A 100 2.54 5.50 10.12
CA ASP A 100 1.60 5.57 11.24
C ASP A 100 1.26 7.03 11.62
N LEU A 101 2.19 7.96 11.40
CA LEU A 101 1.97 9.39 11.67
C LEU A 101 1.23 10.13 10.55
N ASN A 102 0.94 9.51 9.39
CA ASN A 102 0.27 10.22 8.30
C ASN A 102 -1.13 10.74 8.67
N PRO A 103 -2.01 9.97 9.34
CA PRO A 103 -3.31 10.48 9.77
C PRO A 103 -3.20 11.70 10.69
N VAL A 104 -2.22 11.67 11.62
CA VAL A 104 -1.95 12.81 12.53
C VAL A 104 -1.47 14.02 11.75
N ARG A 105 -0.50 13.85 10.85
CA ARG A 105 0.05 14.93 10.02
C ARG A 105 -0.98 15.53 9.07
N ALA A 106 -1.95 14.73 8.62
CA ALA A 106 -3.07 15.17 7.81
C ALA A 106 -4.21 15.80 8.63
N GLY A 107 -4.09 15.88 9.96
CA GLY A 107 -5.10 16.44 10.86
C GLY A 107 -6.37 15.59 10.97
N MET A 108 -6.32 14.30 10.58
CA MET A 108 -7.47 13.39 10.65
C MET A 108 -7.74 12.92 12.09
N VAL A 109 -6.67 12.75 12.87
CA VAL A 109 -6.70 12.24 14.25
C VAL A 109 -5.65 12.95 15.11
N LYS A 110 -5.81 12.92 16.43
CA LYS A 110 -4.87 13.59 17.36
C LYS A 110 -3.64 12.73 17.67
N ARG A 111 -3.79 11.41 17.68
CA ARG A 111 -2.73 10.44 17.97
C ARG A 111 -2.79 9.27 16.97
N PRO A 112 -1.68 8.58 16.68
CA PRO A 112 -1.66 7.47 15.72
C PRO A 112 -2.60 6.31 16.05
N GLN A 113 -2.90 6.11 17.32
CA GLN A 113 -3.79 5.05 17.81
C GLN A 113 -5.29 5.41 17.81
N ASP A 114 -5.63 6.66 17.47
CA ASP A 114 -7.01 7.14 17.37
C ASP A 114 -7.55 6.89 15.95
#